data_AF-A0A9X8M606-F1
#
_entry.id   AF-A0A9X8M606-F1
#
_cell.length_a   1.000
_cell.length_b   1.000
_cell.length_c   1.000
_cell.angle_alpha   90.00
_cell.angle_beta   90.00
_cell.angle_gamma   90.00
#
_symmetry.space_group_name_H-M   'P 1'
#
loop_
_entity.id
_entity.type
_entity.pdbx_description
1 polymer ?
#
loop_
_entity_poly.entity_id
_entity_poly.type
_entity_poly.pdbx_seq_one_letter_code
_entity_poly.pdbx_strand_id
1 'polypeptide(L)'
;MNEHGTSIRETAVLFNIPSYETLQKWKIAYETGGLDALHSKKKGRPTMKDKKTKPVVEDSIEALQAENERLRMENAYLKKLNTLVQNKK
;
A
#
# COMPACT_ATOMS: atom_id res chain seq x y z
N MET A 1 1.46 16.31 -19.63
CA MET A 1 1.77 16.70 -18.24
C MET A 1 0.98 15.78 -17.32
N ASN A 2 1.56 15.38 -16.19
CA ASN A 2 0.89 14.60 -15.15
C ASN A 2 0.02 15.51 -14.25
N GLU A 3 -0.67 14.93 -13.27
CA GLU A 3 -1.52 15.64 -12.30
C GLU A 3 -0.78 16.77 -11.54
N HIS A 4 0.54 16.66 -11.41
CA HIS A 4 1.41 17.64 -10.77
C HIS A 4 1.97 18.68 -11.74
N GLY A 5 1.54 18.68 -13.01
CA GLY A 5 1.93 19.67 -14.01
C GLY A 5 3.37 19.53 -14.53
N THR A 6 4.10 18.50 -14.12
CA THR A 6 5.50 18.30 -14.51
C THR A 6 5.65 17.30 -15.65
N SER A 7 6.70 17.47 -16.46
CA SER A 7 7.12 16.44 -17.40
C SER A 7 7.94 15.35 -16.68
N ILE A 8 7.98 14.13 -17.24
CA ILE A 8 8.82 13.02 -16.73
C ILE A 8 10.29 13.44 -16.65
N ARG A 9 10.73 14.31 -17.58
CA ARG A 9 12.09 14.85 -17.62
C ARG A 9 12.34 15.86 -16.50
N GLU A 10 11.43 16.81 -16.29
CA GLU A 10 11.51 17.76 -15.17
C GLU A 10 11.54 17.02 -13.83
N THR A 11 10.66 16.03 -13.64
CA THR A 11 10.65 15.18 -12.44
C THR A 11 11.98 14.45 -12.26
N ALA A 12 12.56 13.88 -13.33
CA ALA A 12 13.86 13.21 -13.23
C ALA A 12 14.97 14.18 -12.76
N VAL A 13 14.95 15.44 -13.23
CA VAL A 13 15.90 16.48 -12.79
C VAL A 13 15.65 16.86 -11.33
N LEU A 14 14.40 17.10 -10.93
CA LEU A 14 14.02 17.46 -9.56
C LEU A 14 14.46 16.41 -8.52
N PHE A 15 14.37 15.14 -8.87
CA PHE A 15 14.75 14.01 -8.00
C PHE A 15 16.16 13.49 -8.27
N ASN A 16 16.95 14.20 -9.09
CA ASN A 16 18.33 13.85 -9.42
C ASN A 16 18.50 12.40 -9.93
N ILE A 17 17.52 11.93 -10.71
CA ILE A 17 17.50 10.60 -11.32
C ILE A 17 18.27 10.68 -12.65
N PRO A 18 19.33 9.86 -12.84
CA PRO A 18 20.21 9.98 -14.01
C PRO A 18 19.54 9.80 -15.37
N SER A 19 18.43 9.05 -15.43
CA SER A 19 17.69 8.81 -16.67
C SER A 19 16.20 8.91 -16.44
N TYR A 20 15.54 9.74 -17.27
CA TYR A 20 14.08 9.86 -17.30
C TYR A 20 13.40 8.52 -17.68
N GLU A 21 14.11 7.64 -18.41
CA GLU A 21 13.60 6.32 -18.77
C GLU A 21 13.36 5.45 -17.55
N THR A 22 14.15 5.61 -16.49
CA THR A 22 13.94 4.91 -15.21
C THR A 22 12.58 5.28 -14.63
N LEU A 23 12.26 6.57 -14.63
CA LEU A 23 10.97 7.07 -14.16
C LEU A 23 9.82 6.57 -15.05
N GLN A 24 10.02 6.54 -16.38
CA GLN A 24 9.04 6.01 -17.31
C GLN A 24 8.76 4.52 -17.07
N LYS A 25 9.79 3.71 -16.83
CA LYS A 25 9.66 2.28 -16.51
C LYS A 25 8.92 2.08 -15.19
N TRP A 26 9.23 2.88 -14.16
CA TRP A 26 8.51 2.83 -12.89
C TRP A 26 7.05 3.22 -13.03
N LYS A 27 6.73 4.26 -13.81
CA LYS A 27 5.34 4.66 -14.09
C LYS A 27 4.55 3.53 -14.72
N ILE A 28 5.09 2.89 -15.76
CA ILE A 28 4.44 1.76 -16.43
C ILE A 28 4.27 0.57 -15.48
N ALA A 29 5.31 0.24 -14.69
CA ALA A 29 5.24 -0.83 -13.71
C ALA A 29 4.15 -0.57 -12.66
N TYR A 30 4.07 0.66 -12.16
CA TYR A 30 3.05 1.07 -11.18
C TYR A 30 1.64 1.03 -11.76
N GLU A 31 1.43 1.50 -12.99
CA GLU A 31 0.12 1.46 -13.66
C GLU A 31 -0.35 0.02 -13.93
N THR A 32 0.58 -0.92 -14.13
CA THR A 32 0.26 -2.32 -14.45
C THR A 32 0.10 -3.23 -13.24
N GLY A 33 0.89 -3.03 -12.18
CA GLY A 33 0.90 -3.92 -11.02
C GLY A 33 1.03 -3.21 -9.67
N GLY A 34 0.71 -1.92 -9.63
CA GLY A 34 0.69 -1.13 -8.40
C GLY A 34 2.05 -1.06 -7.71
N LEU A 35 2.02 -0.93 -6.40
CA LEU A 35 3.22 -0.79 -5.57
C LEU A 35 4.10 -2.04 -5.61
N ASP A 36 3.49 -3.23 -5.73
CA ASP A 36 4.19 -4.50 -5.76
C ASP A 36 5.10 -4.64 -6.99
N ALA A 37 4.71 -4.05 -8.11
CA ALA A 37 5.50 -4.06 -9.34
C ALA A 37 6.78 -3.20 -9.27
N LEU A 38 6.88 -2.28 -8.30
CA LEU A 38 8.09 -1.49 -8.05
C LEU A 38 9.12 -2.24 -7.20
N HIS A 39 8.74 -3.33 -6.54
CA HIS A 39 9.69 -4.12 -5.77
C HIS A 39 10.73 -4.79 -6.67
N SER A 40 12.00 -4.74 -6.23
CA SER A 40 13.10 -5.37 -6.94
C SER A 40 12.89 -6.88 -7.03
N LYS A 41 12.64 -7.39 -8.24
CA LYS A 41 12.69 -8.82 -8.49
C LYS A 41 14.14 -9.27 -8.27
N LYS A 42 14.34 -10.30 -7.45
CA LYS A 42 15.67 -10.86 -7.15
C LYS A 42 16.39 -11.16 -8.47
N LYS A 43 17.32 -10.29 -8.84
CA LYS A 43 18.11 -10.41 -10.07
C LYS A 43 19.18 -11.47 -9.84
N GLY A 44 19.05 -12.64 -10.48
CA GLY A 44 20.02 -13.73 -10.36
C GLY A 44 19.44 -15.12 -10.68
N ARG A 45 20.28 -16.15 -10.59
CA ARG A 45 19.89 -17.55 -10.78
C ARG A 45 18.86 -17.95 -9.72
N PRO A 46 17.73 -18.57 -10.08
CA PRO A 46 16.80 -19.11 -9.09
C PRO A 46 17.52 -20.09 -8.18
N THR A 47 17.27 -19.96 -6.87
CA THR A 47 17.87 -20.85 -5.86
C THR A 47 17.26 -22.24 -6.05
N MET A 48 18.07 -23.29 -6.25
CA MET A 48 17.63 -24.69 -6.39
C MET A 48 17.12 -25.31 -5.07
N LYS A 49 16.41 -24.55 -4.24
CA LYS A 49 15.84 -25.05 -2.99
C LYS A 49 14.36 -24.70 -2.98
N ASP A 50 13.54 -25.72 -2.76
CA ASP A 50 12.12 -25.61 -2.45
C ASP A 50 11.94 -24.81 -1.18
N LYS A 51 12.01 -23.48 -1.30
CA LYS A 51 11.48 -22.61 -0.27
C LYS A 51 9.98 -22.75 -0.40
N LYS A 52 9.39 -23.53 0.52
CA LYS A 52 8.01 -23.30 0.97
C LYS A 52 7.92 -21.80 1.30
N THR A 53 7.53 -21.00 0.32
CA THR A 53 6.96 -19.68 0.55
C THR A 53 5.74 -19.99 1.40
N LYS A 54 5.83 -19.76 2.71
CA LYS A 54 4.63 -19.73 3.53
C LYS A 54 3.69 -18.70 2.88
N PRO A 55 2.46 -19.04 2.50
CA PRO A 55 1.49 -18.03 2.17
C PRO A 55 1.16 -17.33 3.49
N VAL A 56 1.84 -16.22 3.78
CA VAL A 56 1.47 -15.34 4.88
C VAL A 56 0.71 -14.19 4.23
N VAL A 57 -0.54 -14.42 3.83
CA VAL A 57 -1.38 -13.32 3.36
C VAL A 57 -2.85 -13.51 3.71
N GLU A 58 -3.40 -14.73 3.69
CA GLU A 58 -4.84 -14.93 3.95
C GLU A 58 -5.20 -14.83 5.43
N ASP A 59 -4.48 -15.52 6.32
CA ASP A 59 -4.70 -15.44 7.78
C ASP A 59 -4.56 -14.01 8.34
N SER A 60 -3.73 -13.18 7.70
CA SER A 60 -3.51 -11.80 8.12
C SER A 60 -4.69 -10.90 7.77
N ILE A 61 -5.35 -11.11 6.63
CA ILE A 61 -6.47 -10.29 6.19
C ILE A 61 -7.70 -10.59 7.04
N GLU A 62 -7.98 -11.87 7.31
CA GLU A 62 -9.10 -12.28 8.16
C GLU A 62 -8.92 -11.77 9.60
N ALA A 63 -7.70 -11.88 10.16
CA ALA A 63 -7.39 -11.32 11.47
C ALA A 63 -7.57 -9.78 11.52
N LEU A 64 -7.16 -9.07 10.46
CA LEU A 64 -7.35 -7.63 10.32
C LEU A 64 -8.84 -7.25 10.24
N GLN A 65 -9.65 -8.04 9.52
CA GLN A 65 -11.09 -7.82 9.41
C GLN A 65 -11.81 -8.02 10.75
N ALA A 66 -11.48 -9.10 11.46
CA ALA A 66 -12.03 -9.38 12.79
C ALA A 66 -11.72 -8.26 13.79
N GLU A 67 -10.47 -7.75 13.79
CA GLU A 67 -10.11 -6.64 14.66
C GLU A 67 -10.84 -5.33 14.26
N ASN A 68 -11.03 -5.08 12.96
CA ASN A 68 -11.79 -3.92 12.51
C ASN A 68 -13.25 -3.97 12.97
N GLU A 69 -13.89 -5.14 12.90
CA GLU A 69 -15.25 -5.34 13.36
C GLU A 69 -15.38 -5.16 14.88
N ARG A 70 -14.45 -5.73 15.65
CA ARG A 70 -14.36 -5.54 17.11
C ARG A 70 -14.27 -4.06 17.47
N LEU A 71 -13.37 -3.32 16.81
CA LEU A 71 -13.19 -1.88 17.02
C LEU A 71 -14.43 -1.06 16.63
N ARG A 72 -15.18 -1.47 15.61
CA ARG A 72 -16.44 -0.80 15.22
C ARG A 72 -17.52 -0.97 16.29
N MET A 73 -17.65 -2.17 16.86
CA MET A 73 -18.58 -2.42 17.96
C MET A 73 -18.24 -1.59 19.20
N GLU A 74 -16.96 -1.56 19.59
CA GLU A 74 -16.47 -0.76 20.72
C GLU A 74 -16.75 0.74 20.52
N ASN A 75 -16.45 1.26 19.32
CA ASN A 75 -16.76 2.64 18.97
C ASN A 75 -18.26 2.95 18.97
N ALA A 76 -19.11 2.02 18.50
CA ALA A 76 -20.55 2.20 18.50
C ALA A 76 -21.11 2.31 19.93
N TYR A 77 -20.61 1.46 20.84
CA TYR A 77 -20.96 1.50 22.26
C TYR A 77 -20.56 2.83 22.90
N LEU A 78 -19.32 3.27 22.69
CA LEU A 78 -18.82 4.55 23.22
C LEU A 78 -19.62 5.74 22.68
N LYS A 79 -19.96 5.74 21.39
CA LYS A 79 -20.82 6.77 20.79
C LYS A 79 -22.20 6.79 21.45
N LYS A 80 -22.83 5.62 21.65
CA LYS A 80 -24.13 5.54 22.34
C LYS A 80 -24.05 6.11 23.75
N LEU A 81 -23.01 5.75 24.51
CA LEU A 81 -22.80 6.28 25.85
C LEU A 81 -22.65 7.81 25.82
N ASN A 82 -21.83 8.35 24.92
CA ASN A 82 -21.65 9.79 24.78
C ASN A 82 -22.98 10.49 24.45
N THR A 83 -23.80 9.95 23.53
CA THR A 83 -25.12 10.54 23.22
C THR A 83 -26.04 10.61 24.45
N LEU A 84 -26.04 9.59 25.30
CA LEU A 84 -26.84 9.59 26.53
C LEU A 84 -26.34 10.61 27.55
N VAL A 85 -25.02 10.80 27.65
CA VAL A 85 -24.41 11.82 28.52
C VAL A 85 -24.74 13.23 28.01
N GLN A 86 -24.68 13.48 26.70
CA GLN A 86 -25.02 14.79 26.13
C GLN A 86 -26.51 15.11 26.29
N ASN A 87 -27.41 14.14 26.11
CA ASN A 87 -28.85 14.33 26.29
C ASN A 87 -29.30 14.53 27.75
N LYS A 88 -28.40 14.30 28.72
CA LYS A 88 -28.66 14.53 30.15
C LYS A 88 -28.19 15.90 30.64
N LYS A 89 -27.53 16.68 29.79
CA LYS A 89 -27.25 18.10 30.03
C LYS A 89 -28.39 18.95 29.48
#